data_AF-A0A6J6P5G0-F1
#
_entry.id   AF-A0A6J6P5G0-F1
#
_cell.length_a   1.000
_cell.length_b   1.000
_cell.length_c   1.000
_cell.angle_alpha   90.00
_cell.angle_beta   90.00
_cell.angle_gamma   90.00
#
_symmetry.space_group_name_H-M   'P 1'
#
loop_
_entity.id
_entity.type
_entity.pdbx_description
1 polymer ?
#
loop_
_entity_poly.entity_id
_entity_poly.type
_entity_poly.pdbx_seq_one_letter_code
_entity_poly.pdbx_strand_id
1 'polypeptide(L)'
;MLEVLYASGIRVSELCGLNLGDIDASRNTLSVIGKGDRQRVVPLGIPAMKALQNYLSNGRSEFLNNKSADAVFLGSRGKRIDQRTVREVVYEAMKAVGATMGPHGLRHSAATHLLEGGADLRTVQEILGHASLATTQIYTHVSPERLQSAYKQAHPRA
;
A
#
# COMPACT_ATOMS: atom_id res chain seq x y z
N MET A 1 7.44 -0.53 5.64
CA MET A 1 5.99 -0.80 5.89
C MET A 1 5.17 0.48 5.92
N LEU A 2 5.48 1.45 6.80
CA LEU A 2 4.73 2.71 6.89
C LEU A 2 4.63 3.45 5.54
N GLU A 3 5.76 3.66 4.88
CA GLU A 3 5.83 4.28 3.55
C GLU A 3 4.90 3.59 2.54
N VAL A 4 4.85 2.25 2.54
CA VAL A 4 3.98 1.50 1.64
C VAL A 4 2.51 1.72 1.97
N LEU A 5 2.13 1.64 3.25
CA LEU A 5 0.74 1.87 3.67
C LEU A 5 0.26 3.29 3.35
N TYR A 6 1.10 4.28 3.63
CA TYR A 6 0.81 5.68 3.37
C TYR A 6 0.72 5.97 1.87
N ALA A 7 1.74 5.57 1.11
CA ALA A 7 1.83 5.89 -0.31
C ALA A 7 0.79 5.15 -1.17
N SER A 8 0.39 3.93 -0.81
CA SER A 8 -0.51 3.12 -1.64
C SER A 8 -1.96 3.08 -1.14
N GLY A 9 -2.20 3.43 0.12
CA GLY A 9 -3.51 3.33 0.76
C GLY A 9 -4.05 1.89 0.88
N ILE A 10 -3.25 0.85 0.64
CA ILE A 10 -3.68 -0.55 0.78
C ILE A 10 -4.04 -0.90 2.23
N ARG A 11 -4.85 -1.94 2.41
CA ARG A 11 -5.21 -2.42 3.75
C ARG A 11 -4.02 -3.11 4.40
N VAL A 12 -4.00 -3.14 5.74
CA VAL A 12 -2.99 -3.91 6.50
C VAL A 12 -2.98 -5.38 6.08
N SER A 13 -4.15 -5.98 5.84
CA SER A 13 -4.25 -7.36 5.36
C SER A 13 -3.60 -7.56 3.98
N GLU A 14 -3.74 -6.59 3.09
CA GLU A 14 -3.15 -6.61 1.74
C GLU A 14 -1.62 -6.46 1.84
N LEU A 15 -1.12 -5.53 2.66
CA LEU A 15 0.31 -5.39 2.96
C LEU A 15 0.91 -6.69 3.50
N CYS A 16 0.26 -7.30 4.51
CA CYS A 16 0.73 -8.54 5.09
C CYS A 16 0.72 -9.69 4.07
N GLY A 17 -0.19 -9.64 3.08
CA GLY A 17 -0.37 -10.64 2.03
C GLY A 17 0.64 -10.58 0.88
N LEU A 18 1.38 -9.48 0.73
CA LEU A 18 2.31 -9.29 -0.39
C LEU A 18 3.38 -10.38 -0.48
N ASN A 19 3.65 -10.82 -1.70
CA ASN A 19 4.74 -11.69 -2.10
C ASN A 19 5.77 -10.94 -2.95
N LEU A 20 6.98 -11.49 -3.07
CA LEU A 20 8.06 -10.88 -3.85
C LEU A 20 7.65 -10.65 -5.31
N GLY A 21 6.88 -11.58 -5.90
CA GLY A 21 6.37 -11.46 -7.28
C GLY A 21 5.27 -10.41 -7.47
N ASP A 22 4.74 -9.84 -6.39
CA ASP A 22 3.72 -8.78 -6.47
C ASP A 22 4.32 -7.39 -6.70
N ILE A 23 5.65 -7.26 -6.69
CA ILE A 23 6.37 -6.00 -6.78
C ILE A 23 6.88 -5.80 -8.21
N ASP A 24 6.37 -4.78 -8.91
CA ASP A 24 6.95 -4.32 -10.17
C ASP A 24 7.72 -3.01 -9.92
N ALA A 25 9.02 -3.16 -9.68
CA ALA A 25 9.92 -2.02 -9.45
C ALA A 25 10.12 -1.16 -10.71
N SER A 26 9.97 -1.73 -11.91
CA SER A 26 10.13 -0.99 -13.17
C SER A 26 8.98 -0.01 -13.40
N ARG A 27 7.77 -0.43 -13.00
CA ARG A 27 6.55 0.37 -13.11
C ARG A 27 6.19 1.10 -11.82
N ASN A 28 6.93 0.90 -10.74
CA ASN A 28 6.60 1.41 -9.40
C ASN A 28 5.16 1.03 -8.98
N THR A 29 4.80 -0.25 -9.09
CA THR A 29 3.47 -0.74 -8.72
C THR A 29 3.54 -1.98 -7.84
N LEU A 30 2.43 -2.21 -7.12
CA LEU A 30 2.17 -3.42 -6.35
C LEU A 30 0.92 -4.11 -6.88
N SER A 31 0.95 -5.43 -6.99
CA SER A 31 -0.24 -6.25 -7.20
C SER A 31 -0.80 -6.69 -5.85
N VAL A 32 -2.07 -6.40 -5.57
CA VAL A 32 -2.68 -6.75 -4.29
C VAL A 32 -3.99 -7.51 -4.48
N ILE A 33 -4.20 -8.51 -3.63
CA ILE A 33 -5.43 -9.30 -3.59
C ILE A 33 -6.30 -8.78 -2.45
N GLY A 34 -7.43 -8.18 -2.82
CA GLY A 34 -8.41 -7.62 -1.89
C GLY A 34 -9.51 -8.62 -1.50
N LYS A 35 -10.56 -8.10 -0.85
CA LYS A 35 -11.74 -8.88 -0.47
C LYS A 35 -12.39 -9.53 -1.71
N GLY A 36 -12.74 -10.81 -1.58
CA GLY A 36 -13.36 -11.58 -2.66
C GLY A 36 -12.37 -11.99 -3.76
N ASP A 37 -11.09 -12.13 -3.40
CA ASP A 37 -10.01 -12.56 -4.30
C ASP A 37 -9.80 -11.65 -5.51
N ARG A 38 -10.20 -10.39 -5.38
CA ARG A 38 -10.07 -9.40 -6.45
C ARG A 38 -8.67 -8.82 -6.45
N GLN A 39 -7.94 -9.11 -7.52
CA GLN A 39 -6.63 -8.53 -7.76
C GLN A 39 -6.74 -7.12 -8.33
N ARG A 40 -5.85 -6.21 -7.90
CA ARG A 40 -5.69 -4.89 -8.50
C ARG A 40 -4.22 -4.45 -8.46
N VAL A 41 -3.85 -3.58 -9.39
CA VAL A 41 -2.54 -2.93 -9.41
C VAL A 41 -2.66 -1.57 -8.71
N VAL A 42 -1.74 -1.31 -7.79
CA VAL A 42 -1.70 -0.07 -7.01
C VAL A 42 -0.36 0.64 -7.28
N PRO A 43 -0.37 1.90 -7.72
CA PRO A 43 0.86 2.67 -7.87
C PRO A 43 1.50 2.92 -6.50
N LEU A 44 2.82 2.97 -6.49
CA LEU A 44 3.63 3.27 -5.33
C LEU A 44 4.55 4.44 -5.65
N GLY A 45 4.58 5.46 -4.79
CA GLY A 45 5.51 6.57 -4.92
C GLY A 45 6.98 6.14 -4.88
N ILE A 46 7.86 6.95 -5.47
CA ILE A 46 9.30 6.71 -5.54
C ILE A 46 9.92 6.57 -4.15
N PRO A 47 9.64 7.42 -3.13
CA PRO A 47 10.16 7.23 -1.78
C PRO A 47 9.71 5.91 -1.16
N ALA A 48 8.45 5.52 -1.38
CA ALA A 48 7.93 4.27 -0.85
C ALA A 48 8.52 3.05 -1.56
N MET A 49 8.74 3.10 -2.87
CA MET A 49 9.45 2.06 -3.60
C MET A 49 10.91 1.98 -3.15
N LYS A 50 11.59 3.11 -2.97
CA LYS A 50 12.96 3.16 -2.46
C LYS A 50 13.06 2.56 -1.05
N ALA A 51 12.12 2.90 -0.16
CA ALA A 51 12.07 2.34 1.19
C ALA A 51 11.80 0.83 1.17
N LEU A 52 10.92 0.37 0.27
CA LEU A 52 10.65 -1.04 0.07
C LEU A 52 11.90 -1.80 -0.43
N GLN A 53 12.58 -1.27 -1.45
CA GLN A 53 13.82 -1.86 -1.98
C GLN A 53 14.95 -1.89 -0.94
N ASN A 54 15.08 -0.83 -0.15
CA ASN A 54 16.05 -0.80 0.95
C ASN A 54 15.76 -1.89 1.99
N TYR A 55 14.49 -2.07 2.38
CA TYR A 55 14.10 -3.16 3.26
C TYR A 55 14.38 -4.53 2.61
N LEU A 56 14.05 -4.75 1.34
CA LEU A 56 14.31 -6.02 0.66
C LEU A 56 15.81 -6.36 0.59
N SER A 57 16.65 -5.37 0.36
CA SER A 57 18.09 -5.55 0.19
C SER A 57 18.84 -5.67 1.52
N ASN A 58 18.45 -4.89 2.52
CA ASN A 58 19.24 -4.68 3.74
C ASN A 58 18.55 -5.18 5.01
N GLY A 59 17.21 -5.12 5.09
CA GLY A 59 16.47 -5.43 6.32
C GLY A 59 15.84 -6.82 6.34
N ARG A 60 15.36 -7.33 5.21
CA ARG A 60 14.62 -8.61 5.13
C ARG A 60 15.50 -9.79 5.53
N SER A 61 16.79 -9.74 5.21
CA SER A 61 17.77 -10.79 5.52
C SER A 61 17.92 -11.04 7.02
N GLU A 62 17.68 -10.03 7.87
CA GLU A 62 17.77 -10.17 9.33
C GLU A 62 16.73 -11.14 9.91
N PHE A 63 15.60 -11.31 9.21
CA PHE A 63 14.49 -12.18 9.64
C PHE A 63 14.34 -13.42 8.77
N LEU A 64 15.12 -13.55 7.70
CA LEU A 64 14.95 -14.59 6.69
C LEU A 64 15.30 -15.97 7.24
N ASN A 65 14.40 -16.93 7.05
CA ASN A 65 14.64 -18.35 7.36
C ASN A 65 13.82 -19.27 6.44
N ASN A 66 13.90 -20.58 6.69
CA ASN A 66 13.18 -21.60 5.91
C ASN A 66 11.63 -21.49 5.97
N LYS A 67 11.06 -20.68 6.86
CA LYS A 67 9.62 -20.46 7.01
C LYS A 67 9.13 -19.18 6.33
N SER A 68 10.02 -18.40 5.72
CA SER A 68 9.70 -17.10 5.12
C SER A 68 8.93 -17.22 3.81
N ALA A 69 9.21 -18.25 3.01
CA ALA A 69 8.71 -18.38 1.65
C ALA A 69 8.87 -17.06 0.86
N ASP A 70 7.90 -16.72 0.02
CA ASP A 70 7.91 -15.52 -0.81
C ASP A 70 7.34 -14.28 -0.13
N ALA A 71 7.06 -14.32 1.19
CA ALA A 71 6.49 -13.17 1.88
C ALA A 71 7.45 -11.97 1.85
N VAL A 72 6.93 -10.80 1.50
CA VAL A 72 7.70 -9.54 1.51
C VAL A 72 8.07 -9.17 2.94
N PHE A 73 7.06 -8.98 3.79
CA PHE A 73 7.24 -8.56 5.16
C PHE A 73 7.26 -9.76 6.12
N LEU A 74 8.33 -9.86 6.89
CA LEU A 74 8.55 -10.94 7.84
C LEU A 74 8.39 -10.44 9.28
N GLY A 75 7.82 -11.26 10.14
CA GLY A 75 7.85 -11.05 11.58
C GLY A 75 9.15 -11.55 12.18
N SER A 76 9.37 -11.28 13.48
CA SER A 76 10.60 -11.64 14.21
C SER A 76 10.96 -13.14 14.18
N ARG A 77 9.99 -14.02 13.90
CA ARG A 77 10.19 -15.48 13.76
C ARG A 77 10.43 -15.93 12.31
N GLY A 78 10.61 -14.98 11.39
CA GLY A 78 10.84 -15.21 9.95
C GLY A 78 9.66 -15.75 9.16
N LYS A 79 8.47 -15.86 9.76
CA LYS A 79 7.21 -16.10 9.03
C LYS A 79 6.67 -14.79 8.48
N ARG A 80 5.70 -14.85 7.55
CA ARG A 80 4.87 -13.70 7.16
C ARG A 80 4.42 -12.92 8.39
N ILE A 81 4.57 -11.59 8.34
CA ILE A 81 4.19 -10.72 9.46
C ILE A 81 2.68 -10.78 9.74
N ASP A 82 2.32 -10.68 11.01
CA ASP A 82 0.93 -10.66 11.44
C ASP A 82 0.33 -9.25 11.36
N GLN A 83 -0.97 -9.16 11.04
CA GLN A 83 -1.66 -7.87 10.93
C GLN A 83 -1.67 -7.10 12.25
N ARG A 84 -1.71 -7.77 13.41
CA ARG A 84 -1.63 -7.15 14.72
C ARG A 84 -0.28 -6.45 14.89
N THR A 85 0.82 -7.13 14.57
CA THR A 85 2.16 -6.55 14.64
C THR A 85 2.30 -5.33 13.74
N VAL A 86 1.75 -5.38 12.52
CA VAL A 86 1.76 -4.20 11.64
C VAL A 86 0.96 -3.04 12.24
N ARG A 87 -0.21 -3.29 12.84
CA ARG A 87 -0.99 -2.25 13.51
C ARG A 87 -0.22 -1.62 14.66
N GLU A 88 0.40 -2.44 15.52
CA GLU A 88 1.23 -1.99 16.64
C GLU A 88 2.39 -1.10 16.16
N VAL A 89 3.13 -1.54 15.13
CA VAL A 89 4.23 -0.75 14.53
C VAL A 89 3.73 0.60 14.01
N VAL A 90 2.56 0.64 13.36
CA VAL A 90 1.99 1.90 12.87
C VAL A 90 1.60 2.81 14.03
N TYR A 91 0.92 2.30 15.06
CA TYR A 91 0.52 3.11 16.21
C TYR A 91 1.72 3.68 16.96
N GLU A 92 2.76 2.89 17.19
CA GLU A 92 3.98 3.36 17.86
C GLU A 92 4.69 4.43 17.05
N ALA A 93 4.80 4.24 15.73
CA ALA A 93 5.40 5.24 14.85
C ALA A 93 4.59 6.56 14.81
N MET A 94 3.26 6.49 14.79
CA MET A 94 2.41 7.70 14.84
C MET A 94 2.49 8.40 16.19
N LYS A 95 2.53 7.64 17.29
CA LYS A 95 2.70 8.18 18.64
C LYS A 95 4.05 8.90 18.79
N ALA A 96 5.12 8.38 18.19
CA ALA A 96 6.44 9.00 18.22
C ALA A 96 6.48 10.39 17.57
N VAL A 97 5.54 10.69 16.66
CA VAL A 97 5.38 12.01 16.03
C VAL A 97 4.22 12.83 16.60
N GLY A 98 3.64 12.39 17.73
CA GLY A 98 2.54 13.09 18.40
C GLY A 98 1.17 12.93 17.73
N ALA A 99 1.01 11.98 16.81
CA ALA A 99 -0.25 11.70 16.14
C ALA A 99 -1.00 10.52 16.79
N THR A 100 -2.33 10.59 16.82
CA THR A 100 -3.20 9.57 17.44
C THR A 100 -3.82 8.59 16.42
N MET A 101 -3.40 8.66 15.16
CA MET A 101 -4.00 7.86 14.10
C MET A 101 -3.35 6.48 13.93
N GLY A 102 -4.15 5.52 13.48
CA GLY A 102 -3.70 4.18 13.09
C GLY A 102 -3.74 3.97 11.57
N PRO A 103 -3.65 2.71 11.10
CA PRO A 103 -3.63 2.39 9.67
C PRO A 103 -4.84 2.91 8.88
N HIS A 104 -6.02 3.01 9.51
CA HIS A 104 -7.19 3.60 8.86
C HIS A 104 -7.02 5.10 8.61
N GLY A 105 -6.40 5.82 9.55
CA GLY A 105 -6.09 7.24 9.39
C GLY A 105 -5.06 7.48 8.28
N LEU A 106 -3.99 6.68 8.23
CA LEU A 106 -3.03 6.74 7.12
C LEU A 106 -3.69 6.53 5.76
N ARG A 107 -4.59 5.54 5.67
CA ARG A 107 -5.34 5.27 4.44
C ARG A 107 -6.29 6.42 4.07
N HIS A 108 -6.92 7.05 5.06
CA HIS A 108 -7.76 8.23 4.83
C HIS A 108 -6.93 9.41 4.32
N SER A 109 -5.78 9.70 4.95
CA SER A 109 -4.85 10.74 4.48
C SER A 109 -4.36 10.49 3.06
N ALA A 110 -4.05 9.24 2.71
CA ALA A 110 -3.70 8.88 1.34
C ALA A 110 -4.83 9.18 0.34
N ALA A 111 -6.08 8.86 0.70
CA ALA A 111 -7.25 9.17 -0.11
C ALA A 111 -7.43 10.69 -0.29
N THR A 112 -7.31 11.45 0.79
CA THR A 112 -7.41 12.91 0.77
C THR A 112 -6.34 13.53 -0.10
N HIS A 113 -5.07 13.14 0.04
CA HIS A 113 -3.99 13.67 -0.80
C HIS A 113 -4.16 13.33 -2.28
N LEU A 114 -4.69 12.14 -2.61
CA LEU A 114 -5.03 11.82 -3.99
C LEU A 114 -6.09 12.79 -4.55
N LEU A 115 -7.14 13.08 -3.79
CA LEU A 115 -8.22 14.00 -4.20
C LEU A 115 -7.74 15.45 -4.29
N GLU A 116 -7.03 15.96 -3.27
CA GLU A 116 -6.45 17.32 -3.26
C GLU A 116 -5.47 17.52 -4.40
N GLY A 117 -4.79 16.44 -4.79
CA GLY A 117 -3.90 16.35 -5.91
C GLY A 117 -4.55 16.28 -7.30
N GLY A 118 -5.88 16.32 -7.37
CA GLY A 118 -6.63 16.32 -8.62
C GLY A 118 -6.94 14.93 -9.19
N ALA A 119 -6.68 13.84 -8.46
CA ALA A 119 -7.17 12.53 -8.85
C ALA A 119 -8.70 12.49 -8.74
N ASP A 120 -9.37 11.97 -9.76
CA ASP A 120 -10.81 11.81 -9.72
C ASP A 120 -11.22 10.71 -8.71
N LEU A 121 -12.45 10.81 -8.19
CA LEU A 121 -12.95 9.92 -7.15
C LEU A 121 -12.90 8.43 -7.54
N ARG A 122 -13.03 8.10 -8.83
CA ARG A 122 -12.97 6.70 -9.31
C ARG A 122 -11.55 6.16 -9.25
N THR A 123 -10.56 6.95 -9.69
CA THR A 123 -9.14 6.61 -9.55
C THR A 123 -8.80 6.32 -8.09
N VAL A 124 -9.28 7.16 -7.16
CA VAL A 124 -9.10 6.93 -5.72
C VAL A 124 -9.79 5.65 -5.23
N GLN A 125 -11.02 5.38 -5.69
CA GLN A 125 -11.75 4.16 -5.34
C GLN A 125 -11.08 2.87 -5.84
N GLU A 126 -10.57 2.87 -7.06
CA GLU A 126 -9.87 1.73 -7.64
C GLU A 126 -8.55 1.48 -6.90
N ILE A 127 -7.75 2.50 -6.63
CA ILE A 127 -6.51 2.42 -5.83
C ILE A 127 -6.80 1.82 -4.44
N LEU A 128 -7.83 2.32 -3.78
CA LEU A 128 -8.17 1.89 -2.42
C LEU A 128 -8.94 0.55 -2.41
N GLY A 129 -9.57 0.13 -3.49
CA GLY A 129 -10.33 -1.12 -3.58
C GLY A 129 -11.62 -1.11 -2.75
N HIS A 130 -12.41 -0.03 -2.85
CA HIS A 130 -13.77 0.03 -2.29
C HIS A 130 -14.77 -0.55 -3.30
N ALA A 131 -15.39 -1.70 -2.97
CA ALA A 131 -16.32 -2.41 -3.86
C ALA A 131 -17.79 -1.91 -3.78
N SER A 132 -18.08 -0.79 -3.12
CA SER A 132 -19.46 -0.28 -3.02
C SER A 132 -19.48 1.22 -2.73
N LEU A 133 -20.14 1.98 -3.61
CA LEU A 133 -21.04 3.06 -3.22
C LEU A 133 -22.42 2.66 -3.74
N ALA A 134 -23.40 2.53 -2.85
CA ALA A 134 -24.77 2.59 -3.30
C ALA A 134 -24.96 3.97 -3.96
N THR A 135 -24.95 4.05 -5.29
CA THR A 135 -26.11 4.26 -6.17
C THR A 135 -25.59 4.73 -7.53
N THR A 136 -25.97 4.00 -8.56
CA THR A 136 -26.03 4.32 -9.99
C THR A 136 -25.18 5.48 -10.50
N GLN A 137 -23.94 5.19 -10.89
CA GLN A 137 -23.33 5.86 -12.03
C GLN A 137 -22.71 4.79 -12.92
N ILE A 138 -23.02 4.89 -14.20
CA ILE A 138 -22.49 4.05 -15.29
C ILE A 138 -20.94 4.20 -15.26
N TYR A 139 -20.22 3.51 -16.14
CA TYR A 139 -18.98 4.01 -16.76
C TYR A 139 -17.69 3.21 -16.49
N THR A 140 -16.72 3.45 -17.38
CA THR A 140 -15.69 2.63 -18.06
C THR A 140 -14.34 2.43 -17.32
N HIS A 141 -13.67 1.29 -17.57
CA HIS A 141 -12.33 0.90 -17.07
C HIS A 141 -11.29 2.05 -17.02
N VAL A 142 -10.55 2.18 -15.93
CA VAL A 142 -9.34 3.03 -15.83
C VAL A 142 -8.10 2.16 -16.06
N SER A 143 -7.13 2.68 -16.83
CA SER A 143 -5.87 1.96 -17.11
C SER A 143 -4.79 2.26 -16.05
N PRO A 144 -3.81 1.37 -15.82
CA PRO A 144 -2.71 1.59 -14.88
C PRO A 144 -1.93 2.90 -15.13
N GLU A 145 -1.79 3.31 -16.39
CA GLU A 145 -1.09 4.54 -16.78
C GLU A 145 -1.85 5.79 -16.33
N ARG A 146 -3.19 5.75 -16.36
CA ARG A 146 -4.03 6.81 -15.80
C ARG A 146 -3.91 6.87 -14.28
N LEU A 147 -3.92 5.72 -13.60
CA LEU A 147 -3.70 5.65 -12.15
C LEU A 147 -2.35 6.25 -11.76
N GLN A 148 -1.29 5.94 -12.51
CA GLN A 148 0.05 6.44 -12.25
C GLN A 148 0.19 7.94 -12.52
N SER A 149 -0.48 8.46 -13.54
CA SER A 149 -0.48 9.90 -13.86
C SER A 149 -1.21 10.71 -12.78
N ALA A 150 -2.39 10.26 -12.37
CA ALA A 150 -3.15 10.86 -11.27
C ALA A 150 -2.37 10.81 -9.95
N TYR A 151 -1.70 9.69 -9.67
CA TYR A 151 -0.84 9.54 -8.51
C TYR A 151 0.31 10.57 -8.50
N LYS A 152 1.04 10.71 -9.61
CA LYS A 152 2.16 11.66 -9.73
C LYS A 152 1.72 13.12 -9.57
N GLN A 153 0.57 13.47 -10.13
CA GLN A 153 0.01 14.82 -9.98
C GLN A 153 -0.33 15.10 -8.51
N ALA A 154 -0.83 14.09 -7.81
CA ALA A 154 -1.30 14.24 -6.45
C ALA A 154 -0.25 14.12 -5.35
N HIS A 155 0.86 13.47 -5.65
CA HIS A 155 1.97 13.30 -4.73
C HIS A 155 3.28 13.82 -5.34
N PRO A 156 3.43 15.16 -5.54
CA PRO A 156 4.63 15.73 -6.16
C PRO A 156 5.92 15.56 -5.34
N ARG A 157 5.80 15.12 -4.08
CA ARG A 157 6.92 14.79 -3.18
C ARG A 157 7.00 13.30 -2.82
N ALA A 158 6.12 12.46 -3.36
CA ALA A 158 6.28 11.00 -3.31
C ALA A 158 6.93 10.48 -4.60
#